data_AF-A0A182LUW6-F1
#
_entry.id   AF-A0A182LUW6-F1
#
_cell.length_a   1.000
_cell.length_b   1.000
_cell.length_c   1.000
_cell.angle_alpha   90.00
_cell.angle_beta   90.00
_cell.angle_gamma   90.00
#
_symmetry.space_group_name_H-M   'P 1'
#
loop_
_entity.id
_entity.type
_entity.pdbx_description
1 polymer ?
#
loop_
_entity_poly.entity_id
_entity_poly.type
_entity_poly.pdbx_seq_one_letter_code
_entity_poly.pdbx_strand_id
1 'polypeptide(L)'
;RIYRKSVTIWPRQQVGSFVSQRLSPRGAQPAPNSGGSTKKTRRRVASMAQRRAANIRERRRMFNLNEAFDKLRRKVPTFAYEKRLSRIETLRLAITYIGFMSELLAGTPTHDAVS
;
A
#
# COMPACT_ATOMS: atom_id res chain seq x y z
N ARG A 1 5.56 18.07 -14.00
CA ARG A 1 5.47 16.83 -14.82
C ARG A 1 5.28 15.64 -13.89
N ILE A 2 4.04 15.19 -13.71
CA ILE A 2 3.69 14.06 -12.84
C ILE A 2 3.45 12.86 -13.77
N TYR A 3 4.13 11.75 -13.47
CA TYR A 3 4.12 10.50 -14.22
C TYR A 3 2.71 10.08 -14.68
N ARG A 4 2.44 10.20 -15.98
CA ARG A 4 1.48 9.34 -16.67
C ARG A 4 2.11 7.94 -16.72
N LYS A 5 1.75 7.07 -15.77
CA LYS A 5 2.00 5.64 -15.97
C LYS A 5 1.08 5.19 -17.09
N SER A 6 1.68 4.87 -18.24
CA SER A 6 1.04 4.20 -19.36
C SER A 6 0.36 2.95 -18.83
N VAL A 7 -0.98 2.88 -18.93
CA VAL A 7 -1.71 1.63 -18.71
C VAL A 7 -1.53 0.84 -19.99
N THR A 8 -0.38 0.15 -20.11
CA THR A 8 -0.24 -0.89 -21.12
C THR A 8 -1.14 -2.04 -20.70
N ILE A 9 -2.29 -2.14 -21.37
CA ILE A 9 -3.23 -3.24 -21.25
C ILE A 9 -2.51 -4.48 -21.80
N TRP A 10 -2.22 -5.45 -20.93
CA TRP A 10 -1.77 -6.77 -21.39
C TRP A 10 -2.92 -7.44 -22.15
N PRO A 11 -2.67 -8.03 -23.34
CA PRO A 11 -3.70 -8.79 -24.03
C PRO A 11 -4.02 -10.03 -23.20
N ARG A 12 -5.25 -10.10 -22.70
CA ARG A 12 -5.80 -11.25 -21.98
C ARG A 12 -5.94 -12.40 -22.98
N GLN A 13 -4.99 -13.33 -22.97
CA GLN A 13 -5.12 -14.60 -23.68
C GLN A 13 -6.28 -15.40 -23.09
N GLN A 14 -7.12 -15.86 -24.01
CA GLN A 14 -8.32 -16.64 -23.74
C GLN A 14 -7.91 -18.10 -23.57
N VAL A 15 -7.75 -18.56 -22.32
CA VAL A 15 -7.62 -19.99 -22.05
C VAL A 15 -8.98 -20.66 -22.23
N GLY A 16 -9.00 -21.67 -23.09
CA GLY A 16 -10.19 -22.37 -23.54
C GLY A 16 -11.00 -23.01 -22.42
N SER A 17 -12.32 -22.97 -22.59
CA SER A 17 -13.29 -23.65 -21.75
C SER A 17 -13.27 -25.15 -22.03
N PHE A 18 -12.46 -25.92 -21.29
CA PHE A 18 -12.65 -27.37 -21.22
C PHE A 18 -13.85 -27.65 -20.32
N VAL A 19 -14.99 -27.93 -20.96
CA VAL A 19 -16.17 -28.54 -20.32
C VAL A 19 -15.82 -29.98 -20.00
N SER A 20 -15.45 -30.27 -18.75
CA SER A 20 -15.41 -31.64 -18.26
C SER A 20 -16.83 -32.15 -18.03
N GLN A 21 -17.07 -33.31 -18.62
CA GLN A 21 -18.31 -34.06 -18.64
C GLN A 21 -18.88 -34.33 -17.25
N ARG A 22 -20.21 -34.26 -17.20
CA ARG A 22 -21.08 -34.48 -16.07
C ARG A 22 -21.28 -35.99 -15.90
N LEU A 23 -20.85 -36.56 -14.77
CA LEU A 23 -21.36 -37.85 -14.28
C LEU A 23 -22.26 -37.57 -13.09
N SER A 24 -23.53 -37.94 -13.23
CA SER A 24 -24.54 -37.86 -12.17
C SER A 24 -24.53 -39.17 -11.38
N PRO A 25 -24.45 -39.16 -10.04
CA PRO A 25 -24.97 -40.25 -9.22
C PRO A 25 -26.40 -39.92 -8.79
N ARG A 26 -27.28 -40.85 -9.13
CA ARG A 26 -28.68 -40.97 -8.73
C ARG A 26 -28.77 -41.25 -7.23
N GLY A 27 -29.61 -40.50 -6.52
CA GLY A 27 -30.18 -40.91 -5.23
C GLY A 27 -29.95 -39.96 -4.06
N ALA A 28 -30.87 -39.00 -3.86
CA ALA A 28 -31.25 -38.48 -2.53
C ALA A 28 -32.50 -37.59 -2.70
N GLN A 29 -33.62 -38.01 -2.11
CA GLN A 29 -34.86 -37.22 -2.02
C GLN A 29 -34.69 -36.05 -1.03
N PRO A 30 -35.25 -34.85 -1.26
CA PRO A 30 -35.37 -33.83 -0.22
C PRO A 30 -36.81 -33.78 0.33
N ALA A 31 -36.95 -33.95 1.65
CA ALA A 31 -38.12 -33.57 2.45
C ALA A 31 -37.91 -32.16 3.07
N PRO A 32 -38.96 -31.49 3.60
CA PRO A 32 -39.19 -30.08 3.33
C PRO A 32 -38.66 -29.09 4.37
N ASN A 33 -38.45 -27.87 3.87
CA ASN A 33 -38.61 -26.57 4.54
C ASN A 33 -37.83 -26.30 5.85
N SER A 34 -36.63 -25.73 5.70
CA SER A 34 -36.12 -24.73 6.64
C SER A 34 -35.69 -23.50 5.83
N GLY A 35 -36.32 -22.35 6.11
CA GLY A 35 -36.13 -21.08 5.41
C GLY A 35 -34.77 -20.41 5.66
N GLY A 36 -33.68 -21.13 5.44
CA GLY A 36 -32.35 -20.57 5.38
C GLY A 36 -32.13 -19.95 4.01
N SER A 37 -32.29 -18.63 3.90
CA SER A 37 -31.82 -17.91 2.71
C SER A 37 -30.31 -18.14 2.61
N THR A 38 -29.90 -19.14 1.82
CA THR A 38 -28.52 -19.31 1.38
C THR A 38 -28.24 -18.18 0.40
N LYS A 39 -28.07 -16.97 0.95
CA LYS A 39 -27.54 -15.82 0.23
C LYS A 39 -26.12 -16.21 -0.13
N LYS A 40 -25.97 -16.89 -1.28
CA LYS A 40 -24.72 -16.98 -2.03
C LYS A 40 -24.14 -15.59 -1.94
N THR A 41 -23.02 -15.44 -1.22
CA THR A 41 -22.25 -14.21 -1.16
C THR A 41 -21.78 -13.91 -2.58
N ARG A 42 -22.66 -13.29 -3.39
CA ARG A 42 -22.27 -12.69 -4.66
C ARG A 42 -21.25 -11.66 -4.23
N ARG A 43 -19.98 -11.93 -4.51
CA ARG A 43 -18.89 -10.95 -4.46
C ARG A 43 -19.41 -9.71 -5.17
N ARG A 44 -19.90 -8.73 -4.41
CA ARG A 44 -20.52 -7.52 -4.98
C ARG A 44 -19.37 -6.77 -5.63
N VAL A 45 -19.33 -6.79 -6.95
CA VAL A 45 -18.36 -6.00 -7.71
C VAL A 45 -18.62 -4.55 -7.36
N ALA A 46 -17.62 -3.87 -6.80
CA ALA A 46 -17.75 -2.47 -6.40
C ALA A 46 -18.21 -1.63 -7.59
N SER A 47 -19.28 -0.85 -7.40
CA SER A 47 -19.81 0.09 -8.38
C SER A 47 -18.74 1.12 -8.78
N MET A 48 -18.85 1.68 -9.99
CA MET A 48 -17.96 2.75 -10.44
C MET A 48 -17.89 3.93 -9.46
N ALA A 49 -19.02 4.29 -8.83
CA ALA A 49 -19.04 5.33 -7.81
C ALA A 49 -18.22 4.95 -6.56
N GLN A 50 -18.33 3.69 -6.10
CA GLN A 50 -17.56 3.19 -4.96
C GLN A 50 -16.06 3.14 -5.25
N ARG A 51 -15.68 2.73 -6.48
CA ARG A 51 -14.28 2.75 -6.95
C ARG A 51 -13.72 4.17 -6.98
N ARG A 52 -14.47 5.14 -7.53
CA ARG A 52 -14.07 6.56 -7.54
C ARG A 52 -13.88 7.11 -6.12
N ALA A 53 -14.84 6.84 -5.23
CA ALA A 53 -14.76 7.27 -3.83
C ALA A 53 -13.52 6.67 -3.13
N ALA A 54 -13.22 5.38 -3.37
CA ALA A 54 -12.02 4.75 -2.84
C ALA A 54 -10.72 5.40 -3.35
N ASN A 55 -10.63 5.68 -4.66
CA ASN A 55 -9.48 6.37 -5.25
C ASN A 55 -9.26 7.78 -4.68
N ILE A 56 -10.35 8.53 -4.42
CA ILE A 56 -10.27 9.85 -3.80
C ILE A 56 -9.71 9.73 -2.38
N ARG A 57 -10.19 8.76 -1.59
CA ARG A 57 -9.69 8.53 -0.23
C ARG A 57 -8.21 8.18 -0.23
N GLU A 58 -7.77 7.28 -1.11
CA GLU A 58 -6.36 6.90 -1.16
C GLU A 58 -5.48 8.06 -1.61
N ARG A 59 -5.95 8.90 -2.54
CA ARG A 59 -5.23 10.13 -2.92
C ARG A 59 -5.06 11.07 -1.74
N ARG A 60 -6.10 11.27 -0.92
CA ARG A 60 -6.02 12.09 0.30
C ARG A 60 -5.06 11.50 1.31
N ARG A 61 -5.13 10.18 1.55
CA ARG A 61 -4.19 9.47 2.42
C ARG A 61 -2.74 9.68 1.98
N MET A 62 -2.47 9.52 0.68
CA MET A 62 -1.13 9.74 0.11
C MET A 62 -0.68 11.20 0.19
N PHE A 63 -1.58 12.16 0.00
CA PHE A 63 -1.28 13.58 0.19
C PHE A 63 -0.81 13.86 1.62
N ASN A 64 -1.58 13.41 2.62
CA ASN A 64 -1.24 13.59 4.04
C ASN A 64 0.12 12.94 4.40
N LEU A 65 0.38 11.74 3.86
CA LEU A 65 1.67 11.07 4.05
C LEU A 65 2.83 11.88 3.46
N ASN A 66 2.66 12.41 2.25
CA ASN A 66 3.71 13.20 1.61
C ASN A 66 3.93 14.54 2.34
N GLU A 67 2.87 15.16 2.86
CA GLU A 67 2.97 16.38 3.66
C GLU A 67 3.75 16.14 4.97
N ALA A 68 3.45 15.04 5.67
CA ALA A 68 4.21 14.64 6.86
C ALA A 68 5.68 14.37 6.52
N PHE A 69 5.95 13.77 5.38
CA PHE A 69 7.32 13.53 4.91
C PHE A 69 8.07 14.85 4.62
N ASP A 70 7.38 15.85 4.08
CA ASP A 70 7.96 17.18 3.83
C ASP A 70 8.16 18.00 5.12
N LYS A 71 7.35 17.74 6.15
CA LYS A 71 7.63 18.23 7.51
C LYS A 71 8.91 17.60 8.07
N LEU A 72 9.08 16.29 7.92
CA LEU A 72 10.29 15.59 8.36
C LEU A 72 11.54 16.14 7.65
N ARG A 73 11.51 16.28 6.32
CA ARG A 73 12.65 16.83 5.55
C ARG A 73 13.16 18.17 6.08
N ARG A 74 12.27 19.05 6.54
CA ARG A 74 12.63 20.36 7.11
C ARG A 74 13.31 20.30 8.48
N LYS A 75 13.19 19.17 9.17
CA LYS A 75 13.81 18.94 10.49
C LYS A 75 15.10 18.15 10.38
N VAL A 76 15.29 17.43 9.29
CA VAL A 76 16.53 16.72 9.01
C VAL A 76 17.60 17.74 8.58
N PRO A 77 18.80 17.73 9.18
CA PRO A 77 19.87 18.66 8.80
C PRO A 77 20.35 18.37 7.37
N THR A 78 20.28 19.37 6.50
CA THR A 78 20.79 19.34 5.12
C THR A 78 21.36 20.70 4.75
N PHE A 79 22.23 20.76 3.74
CA PHE A 79 22.73 22.04 3.24
C PHE A 79 21.65 22.78 2.45
N ALA A 80 21.62 24.12 2.53
CA ALA A 80 20.54 24.94 1.97
C ALA A 80 20.40 24.85 0.44
N TYR A 81 21.48 24.51 -0.26
CA TYR A 81 21.52 24.35 -1.73
C TYR A 81 21.39 22.89 -2.19
N GLU A 82 21.14 21.96 -1.26
CA GLU A 82 21.01 20.54 -1.62
C GLU A 82 19.68 20.21 -2.27
N LYS A 83 19.74 19.25 -3.18
CA LYS A 83 18.58 18.65 -3.80
C LYS A 83 17.67 18.03 -2.74
N ARG A 84 16.35 18.07 -3.00
CA ARG A 84 15.35 17.38 -2.17
C ARG A 84 15.66 15.89 -2.03
N LEU A 85 15.91 15.47 -0.78
CA LEU A 85 16.23 14.09 -0.42
C LEU A 85 15.13 13.09 -0.81
N SER A 86 15.53 11.88 -1.22
CA SER A 86 14.63 10.75 -1.44
C SER A 86 14.02 10.26 -0.12
N ARG A 87 13.00 9.37 -0.21
CA ARG A 87 12.36 8.85 1.01
C ARG A 87 13.33 8.03 1.87
N ILE A 88 14.16 7.21 1.26
CA ILE A 88 15.09 6.37 2.04
C ILE A 88 16.17 7.22 2.71
N GLU A 89 16.71 8.22 2.01
CA GLU A 89 17.74 9.12 2.54
C GLU A 89 17.21 9.94 3.72
N THR A 90 16.02 10.54 3.59
CA THR A 90 15.42 11.30 4.69
C THR A 90 15.19 10.43 5.93
N LEU A 91 14.75 9.18 5.78
CA LEU A 91 14.55 8.29 6.92
C LEU A 91 15.86 7.91 7.58
N ARG A 92 16.87 7.54 6.79
CA ARG A 92 18.21 7.20 7.32
C ARG A 92 18.80 8.37 8.09
N LEU A 93 18.80 9.56 7.49
CA LEU A 93 19.39 10.75 8.09
C LEU A 93 18.62 11.21 9.35
N ALA A 94 17.30 11.08 9.37
CA ALA A 94 16.50 11.35 10.57
C ALA A 94 16.87 10.42 11.74
N ILE A 95 17.05 9.13 11.48
CA ILE A 95 17.45 8.16 12.51
C ILE A 95 18.84 8.51 13.05
N THR A 96 19.81 8.73 12.17
CA THR A 96 21.17 9.12 12.57
C THR A 96 21.16 10.43 13.35
N TYR A 97 20.37 11.42 12.93
CA TYR A 97 20.29 12.70 13.60
C TYR A 97 19.69 12.61 15.01
N ILE A 98 18.65 11.80 15.20
CA ILE A 98 18.10 11.52 16.54
C ILE A 98 19.17 10.87 17.42
N GLY A 99 19.91 9.88 16.90
CA GLY A 99 21.02 9.24 17.62
C GLY A 99 22.08 10.24 18.04
N PHE A 100 22.59 11.03 17.09
CA PHE A 100 23.59 12.06 17.34
C PHE A 100 23.15 13.09 18.39
N MET A 101 21.91 13.59 18.29
CA MET A 101 21.37 14.53 19.27
C MET A 101 21.21 13.90 20.65
N SER A 102 20.86 12.62 20.72
CA SER A 102 20.74 11.89 21.99
C SER A 102 22.10 11.72 22.68
N GLU A 103 23.15 11.38 21.92
CA GLU A 103 24.52 11.27 22.42
C GLU A 103 25.07 12.62 22.90
N LEU A 104 24.87 13.68 22.10
CA LEU A 104 25.29 15.04 22.43
C LEU A 104 24.66 15.51 23.75
N LEU A 105 23.37 15.25 23.95
CA LEU A 105 22.66 15.60 25.19
C LEU A 105 23.07 14.72 26.39
N ALA A 106 23.50 13.48 26.15
CA ALA A 106 23.98 12.58 27.21
C ALA A 106 25.40 12.91 27.70
N GLY A 107 26.13 13.80 27.02
CA GLY A 107 27.44 14.26 27.45
C GLY A 107 28.57 13.23 27.30
N THR A 108 28.34 12.13 26.59
CA THR A 108 29.38 11.13 26.29
C THR A 108 29.85 11.31 24.85
N PRO A 109 30.95 12.02 24.59
CA PRO A 109 31.59 11.99 23.28
C PRO A 109 32.20 10.59 23.09
N THR A 110 31.46 9.66 22.51
CA THR A 110 32.04 8.41 21.99
C THR A 110 32.78 8.72 20.69
N HIS A 111 33.91 9.42 20.82
CA HIS A 111 34.93 9.57 19.78
C HIS A 111 36.26 9.00 20.29
N ASP A 112 36.20 7.84 20.93
CA ASP A 112 37.38 7.06 21.35
C ASP A 112 37.28 5.65 20.75
N ALA A 113 37.30 5.54 19.41
CA ALA A 113 37.45 4.24 18.76
C ALA A 113 37.94 4.32 17.30
N VAL A 114 38.88 5.21 16.97
CA VAL A 114 39.82 4.97 15.86
C VAL A 114 41.17 5.62 16.20
N SER A 115 42.04 4.85 16.85
CA SER A 115 43.50 5.00 16.85
C SER A 115 44.10 3.62 16.62
#